data_AF-A0A937QZ48-F1
#
_entry.id   AF-A0A937QZ48-F1
#
_cell.length_a   1.000
_cell.length_b   1.000
_cell.length_c   1.000
_cell.angle_alpha   90.00
_cell.angle_beta   90.00
_cell.angle_gamma   90.00
#
_symmetry.space_group_name_H-M   'P 1'
#
loop_
_entity.id
_entity.type
_entity.pdbx_description
1 polymer ?
#
loop_
_entity_poly.entity_id
_entity_poly.type
_entity_poly.pdbx_seq_one_letter_code
_entity_poly.pdbx_strand_id
1 'polypeptide(L)'
;MKSEHRHELKTNELAEWLINLPQWTKENLITIVCVSAVIVVLAGVYLWRGYNRNILQVRERTEFTNLVNQVSGAKIQIVSAKEQGRDLAFMLIQLAKNLDTFAQNTKNNRMAAMALVKRAQALRAELHYGTVEQQYIIDQTNKAKASYTTAMAKSSTNPVLAAAAEFGLGLCEEELGNFEQARQIYRQIVANPDYEGIVTVAQAEFRLKTMADYEQKIAFEPDPNPEPVAASKPSIDTKPAELKLPANIIPPFNFNRPLDLSMFAEANEPGGSEE
;
A
#
# COMPACT_ATOMS: atom_id res chain seq x y z
N MET A 1 17.53 61.45 54.10
CA MET A 1 17.36 60.26 54.97
C MET A 1 15.92 59.78 54.87
N LYS A 2 15.64 58.84 53.96
CA LYS A 2 14.41 58.04 53.89
C LYS A 2 14.82 56.70 53.29
N SER A 3 15.05 55.72 54.13
CA SER A 3 15.52 54.38 53.76
C SER A 3 15.04 53.37 54.78
N GLU A 4 13.72 53.24 54.95
CA GLU A 4 13.13 52.31 55.93
C GLU A 4 11.95 51.49 55.37
N HIS A 5 11.87 51.27 54.06
CA HIS A 5 10.84 50.39 53.45
C HIS A 5 11.46 49.42 52.45
N ARG A 6 12.39 48.58 52.93
CA ARG A 6 12.78 47.32 52.29
C ARG A 6 12.93 46.29 53.41
N HIS A 7 12.49 45.07 53.16
CA HIS A 7 12.52 43.92 54.08
C HIS A 7 11.26 43.66 54.91
N GLU A 8 10.06 43.78 54.31
CA GLU A 8 9.06 42.74 54.58
C GLU A 8 9.53 41.50 53.84
N LEU A 9 10.32 40.69 54.57
CA LEU A 9 10.54 39.31 54.22
C LEU A 9 9.16 38.72 53.97
N LYS A 10 8.92 38.28 52.74
CA LYS A 10 7.88 37.30 52.42
C LYS A 10 8.14 36.11 53.35
N THR A 11 7.57 36.16 54.55
CA THR A 11 7.49 35.03 55.45
C THR A 11 6.86 33.94 54.64
N ASN A 12 7.61 32.87 54.55
CA ASN A 12 7.53 31.89 53.51
C ASN A 12 6.22 31.12 53.69
N GLU A 13 5.15 31.58 53.04
CA GLU A 13 3.81 30.94 52.99
C GLU A 13 3.94 29.44 52.71
N LEU A 14 4.98 29.05 51.96
CA LEU A 14 5.33 27.67 51.66
C LEU A 14 5.88 26.90 52.88
N ALA A 15 6.67 27.55 53.74
CA ALA A 15 7.18 26.98 54.98
C ALA A 15 6.08 26.80 56.03
N GLU A 16 5.16 27.77 56.14
CA GLU A 16 3.98 27.66 57.02
C GLU A 16 3.01 26.58 56.52
N TRP A 17 2.84 26.45 55.21
CA TRP A 17 2.09 25.35 54.60
C TRP A 17 2.75 23.99 54.87
N LEU A 18 4.08 23.89 54.77
CA LEU A 18 4.84 22.66 55.04
C LEU A 18 4.71 22.18 56.49
N ILE A 19 4.62 23.10 57.46
CA ILE A 19 4.48 22.76 58.89
C ILE A 19 3.07 22.18 59.19
N ASN A 20 2.03 22.69 58.51
CA ASN A 20 0.64 22.25 58.72
C ASN A 20 0.22 21.05 57.85
N LEU A 21 1.02 20.72 56.82
CA LEU A 21 0.82 19.60 55.90
C LEU A 21 0.57 18.25 56.61
N PRO A 22 1.34 17.84 57.64
CA PRO A 22 1.16 16.53 58.27
C PRO A 22 -0.19 16.37 58.97
N GLN A 23 -0.72 17.46 59.53
CA GLN A 23 -2.00 17.46 60.22
C GLN A 23 -3.16 17.47 59.22
N TRP A 24 -3.05 18.29 58.16
CA TRP A 24 -4.02 18.31 57.07
C TRP A 24 -4.12 16.95 56.35
N THR A 25 -3.00 16.26 56.11
CA THR A 25 -3.00 14.92 55.51
C THR A 25 -3.70 13.89 56.37
N LYS A 26 -3.60 13.97 57.71
CA LYS A 26 -4.30 13.06 58.62
C LYS A 26 -5.81 13.26 58.58
N GLU A 27 -6.27 14.51 58.56
CA GLU A 27 -7.70 14.84 58.51
C GLU A 27 -8.33 14.52 57.15
N ASN A 28 -7.56 14.64 56.07
CA ASN A 28 -8.05 14.46 54.70
C ASN A 28 -7.59 13.14 54.06
N LEU A 29 -7.08 12.20 54.85
CA LEU A 29 -6.47 10.96 54.33
C LEU A 29 -7.45 10.17 53.44
N ILE A 30 -8.71 10.05 53.87
CA ILE A 30 -9.76 9.36 53.11
C ILE A 30 -10.00 10.05 51.77
N THR A 31 -10.12 11.38 51.76
CA THR A 31 -10.30 12.19 50.55
C THR A 31 -9.12 12.04 49.59
N ILE A 32 -7.89 12.09 50.11
CA ILE A 32 -6.66 11.90 49.32
C ILE A 32 -6.64 10.51 48.69
N VAL A 33 -7.00 9.46 49.45
CA VAL A 33 -7.08 8.09 48.94
C VAL A 33 -8.14 7.99 47.83
N CYS A 34 -9.36 8.53 48.03
CA CYS A 34 -10.39 8.54 47.00
C CYS A 34 -9.95 9.27 45.72
N VAL A 35 -9.35 10.47 45.84
CA VAL A 35 -8.86 11.24 44.69
C VAL A 35 -7.73 10.49 43.97
N SER A 36 -6.80 9.89 44.70
CA SER A 36 -5.72 9.09 44.11
C SER A 36 -6.26 7.86 43.35
N ALA A 37 -7.26 7.17 43.90
CA ALA A 37 -7.90 6.04 43.24
C ALA A 37 -8.59 6.46 41.93
N VAL A 38 -9.29 7.60 41.93
CA VAL A 38 -9.90 8.16 40.70
C VAL A 38 -8.83 8.50 39.67
N ILE A 39 -7.71 9.12 40.07
CA ILE A 39 -6.60 9.44 39.15
C ILE A 39 -6.00 8.16 38.55
N VAL A 40 -5.77 7.12 39.37
CA VAL A 40 -5.25 5.83 38.89
C VAL A 40 -6.20 5.18 37.89
N VAL A 41 -7.52 5.21 38.16
CA VAL A 41 -8.53 4.70 37.22
C VAL A 41 -8.53 5.49 35.93
N LEU A 42 -8.50 6.83 35.99
CA LEU A 42 -8.47 7.68 34.80
C LEU A 42 -7.18 7.45 33.97
N ALA A 43 -6.03 7.33 34.63
CA ALA A 43 -4.76 7.02 33.98
C ALA A 43 -4.80 5.63 33.32
N GLY A 44 -5.35 4.63 34.01
CA GLY A 44 -5.53 3.28 33.47
C GLY A 44 -6.42 3.27 32.23
N VAL A 45 -7.57 3.96 32.27
CA VAL A 45 -8.48 4.11 31.12
C VAL A 45 -7.80 4.85 29.97
N TYR A 46 -7.04 5.92 30.26
CA TYR A 46 -6.32 6.68 29.23
C TYR A 46 -5.26 5.83 28.54
N LEU A 47 -4.43 5.11 29.30
CA LEU A 47 -3.39 4.21 28.78
C LEU A 47 -3.99 3.06 27.98
N TRP A 48 -5.06 2.41 28.49
CA TRP A 48 -5.78 1.37 27.77
C TRP A 48 -6.33 1.90 26.44
N ARG A 49 -6.97 3.07 26.45
CA ARG A 49 -7.55 3.66 25.24
C ARG A 49 -6.48 4.04 24.22
N GLY A 50 -5.32 4.52 24.67
CA GLY A 50 -4.15 4.78 23.82
C GLY A 50 -3.59 3.50 23.19
N TYR A 51 -3.37 2.46 24.00
CA TYR A 51 -2.86 1.17 23.56
C TYR A 51 -3.78 0.49 22.54
N ASN A 52 -5.09 0.42 22.84
CA ASN A 52 -6.08 -0.17 21.93
C ASN A 52 -6.16 0.58 20.59
N ARG A 53 -6.02 1.91 20.58
CA ARG A 53 -6.01 2.68 19.34
C ARG A 53 -4.78 2.39 18.48
N ASN A 54 -3.59 2.33 19.10
CA ASN A 54 -2.34 2.09 18.39
C ASN A 54 -2.28 0.67 17.80
N ILE A 55 -2.72 -0.34 18.55
CA ILE A 55 -2.77 -1.73 18.05
C ILE A 55 -3.68 -1.85 16.84
N LEU A 56 -4.87 -1.23 16.88
CA LEU A 56 -5.81 -1.30 15.77
C LEU A 56 -5.22 -0.66 14.50
N GLN A 57 -4.59 0.51 14.62
CA GLN A 57 -3.97 1.17 13.47
C GLN A 57 -2.79 0.38 12.89
N VAL A 58 -1.95 -0.21 13.74
CA VAL A 58 -0.83 -1.04 13.28
C VAL A 58 -1.37 -2.29 12.58
N ARG A 59 -2.39 -2.95 13.15
CA ARG A 59 -3.03 -4.12 12.52
C ARG A 59 -3.61 -3.80 11.15
N GLU A 60 -4.36 -2.71 11.02
CA GLU A 60 -4.91 -2.28 9.73
C GLU A 60 -3.81 -2.01 8.70
N ARG A 61 -2.74 -1.32 9.10
CA ARG A 61 -1.59 -1.03 8.21
C ARG A 61 -0.90 -2.30 7.74
N THR A 62 -0.67 -3.25 8.64
CA THR A 62 -0.05 -4.53 8.32
C THR A 62 -0.94 -5.35 7.39
N GLU A 63 -2.24 -5.44 7.67
CA GLU A 63 -3.20 -6.15 6.82
C GLU A 63 -3.25 -5.56 5.40
N PHE A 64 -3.37 -4.23 5.29
CA PHE A 64 -3.34 -3.55 4.00
C PHE A 64 -2.03 -3.78 3.24
N THR A 65 -0.89 -3.64 3.93
CA THR A 65 0.43 -3.87 3.34
C THR A 65 0.57 -5.30 2.82
N ASN A 66 0.10 -6.28 3.58
CA ASN A 66 0.09 -7.68 3.17
C ASN A 66 -0.75 -7.89 1.91
N LEU A 67 -1.94 -7.28 1.82
CA LEU A 67 -2.79 -7.37 0.62
C LEU A 67 -2.12 -6.74 -0.60
N VAL A 68 -1.48 -5.58 -0.45
CA VAL A 68 -0.75 -4.93 -1.55
C VAL A 68 0.44 -5.76 -2.03
N ASN A 69 1.17 -6.37 -1.09
CA ASN A 69 2.28 -7.27 -1.40
C ASN A 69 1.78 -8.53 -2.11
N GLN A 70 0.64 -9.09 -1.69
CA GLN A 70 0.02 -10.22 -2.38
C GLN A 70 -0.39 -9.88 -3.81
N VAL A 71 -0.96 -8.69 -4.07
CA VAL A 71 -1.28 -8.26 -5.45
C VAL A 71 -0.01 -8.19 -6.29
N SER A 72 1.07 -7.62 -5.76
CA SER A 72 2.34 -7.49 -6.48
C SER A 72 2.96 -8.86 -6.75
N GLY A 73 2.98 -9.75 -5.75
CA GLY A 73 3.47 -11.12 -5.90
C GLY A 73 2.63 -11.96 -6.87
N ALA A 74 1.30 -11.81 -6.85
CA ALA A 74 0.41 -12.50 -7.77
C ALA A 74 0.69 -12.12 -9.23
N LYS A 75 0.95 -10.83 -9.52
CA LYS A 75 1.31 -10.40 -10.88
C LYS A 75 2.56 -11.10 -11.41
N ILE A 76 3.59 -11.24 -10.57
CA ILE A 76 4.83 -11.96 -10.93
C ILE A 76 4.52 -13.42 -11.22
N GLN A 77 3.75 -14.08 -10.34
CA GLN A 77 3.36 -15.49 -10.53
C GLN A 77 2.54 -15.70 -11.81
N ILE A 78 1.65 -14.76 -12.14
CA ILE A 78 0.82 -14.82 -13.36
C ILE A 78 1.70 -14.75 -14.61
N VAL A 79 2.67 -13.83 -14.66
CA VAL A 79 3.59 -13.70 -15.79
C VAL A 79 4.40 -14.99 -15.97
N SER A 80 5.01 -15.52 -14.90
CA SER A 80 5.77 -16.78 -14.97
C SER A 80 4.90 -17.99 -15.32
N ALA A 81 3.64 -18.03 -14.87
CA ALA A 81 2.72 -19.11 -15.20
C ALA A 81 2.26 -19.04 -16.67
N LYS A 82 2.11 -17.83 -17.21
CA LYS A 82 1.76 -17.60 -18.62
C LYS A 82 2.82 -18.14 -19.57
N GLU A 83 4.10 -18.02 -19.21
CA GLU A 83 5.22 -18.66 -19.95
C GLU A 83 5.11 -20.19 -19.99
N GLN A 84 4.43 -20.79 -19.00
CA GLN A 84 4.17 -22.23 -18.90
C GLN A 84 2.79 -22.63 -19.46
N GLY A 85 2.08 -21.71 -20.13
CA GLY A 85 0.75 -21.95 -20.69
C GLY A 85 -0.37 -22.08 -19.65
N ARG A 86 -0.17 -21.61 -18.41
CA ARG A 86 -1.17 -21.63 -17.35
C ARG A 86 -1.76 -20.24 -17.14
N ASP A 87 -3.08 -20.14 -17.09
CA ASP A 87 -3.78 -18.90 -16.74
C ASP A 87 -4.06 -18.86 -15.23
N LEU A 88 -3.40 -17.93 -14.54
CA LEU A 88 -3.61 -17.66 -13.11
C LEU A 88 -4.17 -16.26 -12.86
N ALA A 89 -4.67 -15.55 -13.87
CA ALA A 89 -5.16 -14.18 -13.74
C ALA A 89 -6.28 -14.06 -12.70
N PHE A 90 -7.08 -15.13 -12.53
CA PHE A 90 -8.15 -15.22 -11.53
C PHE A 90 -7.70 -14.98 -10.07
N MET A 91 -6.41 -15.17 -9.75
CA MET A 91 -5.88 -14.88 -8.41
C MET A 91 -6.09 -13.41 -8.02
N LEU A 92 -6.03 -12.50 -8.99
CA LEU A 92 -6.25 -11.07 -8.78
C LEU A 92 -7.70 -10.75 -8.39
N ILE A 93 -8.67 -11.57 -8.78
CA ILE A 93 -10.09 -11.41 -8.40
C ILE A 93 -10.26 -11.60 -6.89
N GLN A 94 -9.65 -12.63 -6.32
CA GLN A 94 -9.73 -12.89 -4.88
C GLN A 94 -9.06 -11.77 -4.09
N LEU A 95 -7.90 -11.29 -4.56
CA LEU A 95 -7.22 -10.17 -3.93
C LEU A 95 -8.02 -8.87 -4.03
N ALA A 96 -8.69 -8.63 -5.15
CA ALA A 96 -9.60 -7.51 -5.31
C ALA A 96 -10.77 -7.57 -4.31
N LYS A 97 -11.33 -8.76 -4.06
CA LYS A 97 -12.38 -8.97 -3.05
C LYS A 97 -11.88 -8.73 -1.62
N ASN A 98 -10.67 -9.17 -1.31
CA ASN A 98 -10.05 -8.94 0.01
C ASN A 98 -9.78 -7.45 0.24
N LEU A 99 -9.31 -6.73 -0.79
CA LEU A 99 -9.14 -5.27 -0.74
C LEU A 99 -10.46 -4.53 -0.57
N ASP A 100 -11.54 -5.00 -1.22
CA ASP A 100 -12.89 -4.46 -1.01
C ASP A 100 -13.35 -4.63 0.45
N THR A 101 -13.18 -5.84 0.97
CA THR A 101 -13.55 -6.19 2.36
C THR A 101 -12.77 -5.33 3.35
N PHE A 102 -11.47 -5.17 3.13
CA PHE A 102 -10.63 -4.28 3.93
C PHE A 102 -11.14 -2.82 3.88
N ALA A 103 -11.46 -2.32 2.69
CA ALA A 103 -11.95 -0.94 2.51
C ALA A 103 -13.30 -0.69 3.18
N GLN A 104 -14.18 -1.70 3.25
CA GLN A 104 -15.48 -1.62 3.93
C GLN A 104 -15.34 -1.67 5.46
N ASN A 105 -14.34 -2.38 5.97
CA ASN A 105 -14.17 -2.62 7.41
C ASN A 105 -13.30 -1.57 8.11
N THR A 106 -12.34 -0.96 7.40
CA THR A 106 -11.46 0.05 8.02
C THR A 106 -12.21 1.35 8.31
N LYS A 107 -11.93 1.94 9.47
CA LYS A 107 -12.45 3.27 9.83
C LYS A 107 -11.60 4.41 9.25
N ASN A 108 -10.46 4.08 8.66
CA ASN A 108 -9.55 5.07 8.10
C ASN A 108 -9.88 5.31 6.62
N ASN A 109 -10.53 6.45 6.33
CA ASN A 109 -10.94 6.83 4.98
C ASN A 109 -9.77 6.84 3.97
N ARG A 110 -8.58 7.29 4.38
CA ARG A 110 -7.39 7.28 3.51
C ARG A 110 -6.99 5.85 3.14
N MET A 111 -7.01 4.93 4.09
CA MET A 111 -6.69 3.52 3.83
C MET A 111 -7.78 2.82 3.02
N ALA A 112 -9.04 3.10 3.29
CA ALA A 112 -10.15 2.62 2.47
C ALA A 112 -10.01 3.11 1.02
N ALA A 113 -9.70 4.39 0.80
CA ALA A 113 -9.46 4.93 -0.55
C ALA A 113 -8.27 4.24 -1.23
N MET A 114 -7.14 4.07 -0.55
CA MET A 114 -5.98 3.34 -1.09
C MET A 114 -6.33 1.89 -1.45
N ALA A 115 -7.09 1.19 -0.61
CA ALA A 115 -7.53 -0.17 -0.86
C ALA A 115 -8.48 -0.26 -2.07
N LEU A 116 -9.38 0.69 -2.23
CA LEU A 116 -10.26 0.77 -3.40
C LEU A 116 -9.48 1.08 -4.69
N VAL A 117 -8.49 1.98 -4.66
CA VAL A 117 -7.58 2.20 -5.79
C VAL A 117 -6.84 0.90 -6.14
N LYS A 118 -6.32 0.19 -5.15
CA LYS A 118 -5.61 -1.08 -5.36
C LYS A 118 -6.52 -2.20 -5.85
N ARG A 119 -7.77 -2.25 -5.37
CA ARG A 119 -8.81 -3.16 -5.87
C ARG A 119 -9.05 -2.92 -7.35
N ALA A 120 -9.28 -1.67 -7.74
CA ALA A 120 -9.50 -1.31 -9.14
C ALA A 120 -8.29 -1.68 -10.02
N GLN A 121 -7.07 -1.42 -9.56
CA GLN A 121 -5.84 -1.82 -10.25
C GLN A 121 -5.70 -3.34 -10.39
N ALA A 122 -6.13 -4.13 -9.39
CA ALA A 122 -6.11 -5.58 -9.45
C ALA A 122 -7.14 -6.12 -10.46
N LEU A 123 -8.36 -5.58 -10.46
CA LEU A 123 -9.41 -5.93 -11.42
C LEU A 123 -8.98 -5.64 -12.86
N ARG A 124 -8.42 -4.45 -13.11
CA ARG A 124 -7.93 -4.10 -14.44
C ARG A 124 -6.75 -4.96 -14.87
N ALA A 125 -5.81 -5.22 -13.95
CA ALA A 125 -4.66 -6.07 -14.25
C ALA A 125 -5.09 -7.49 -14.65
N GLU A 126 -6.14 -8.04 -14.05
CA GLU A 126 -6.67 -9.35 -14.42
C GLU A 126 -7.08 -9.41 -15.91
N LEU A 127 -7.74 -8.37 -16.41
CA LEU A 127 -8.13 -8.24 -17.81
C LEU A 127 -6.94 -8.22 -18.77
N HIS A 128 -5.80 -7.64 -18.35
CA HIS A 128 -4.59 -7.58 -19.17
C HIS A 128 -3.81 -8.90 -19.22
N TYR A 129 -4.01 -9.80 -18.25
CA TYR A 129 -3.31 -11.08 -18.21
C TYR A 129 -4.08 -12.22 -18.88
N GLY A 130 -5.40 -12.25 -18.74
CA GLY A 130 -6.28 -13.29 -19.28
C GLY A 130 -6.73 -13.04 -20.73
N THR A 131 -7.34 -14.06 -21.33
CA THR A 131 -8.15 -13.88 -22.55
C THR A 131 -9.60 -13.91 -22.13
N VAL A 132 -10.29 -12.79 -22.27
CA VAL A 132 -11.62 -12.61 -21.68
C VAL A 132 -12.61 -12.11 -22.73
N GLU A 133 -13.86 -12.56 -22.62
CA GLU A 133 -14.94 -12.11 -23.49
C GLU A 133 -15.27 -10.63 -23.25
N GLN A 134 -15.75 -9.95 -24.30
CA GLN A 134 -16.03 -8.51 -24.25
C GLN A 134 -16.98 -8.11 -23.12
N GLN A 135 -18.02 -8.91 -22.86
CA GLN A 135 -18.97 -8.61 -21.77
C GLN A 135 -18.30 -8.68 -20.40
N TYR A 136 -17.39 -9.64 -20.20
CA TYR A 136 -16.64 -9.77 -18.96
C TYR A 136 -15.69 -8.58 -18.74
N ILE A 137 -15.04 -8.08 -19.80
CA ILE A 137 -14.23 -6.85 -19.77
C ILE A 137 -15.09 -5.68 -19.28
N ILE A 138 -16.28 -5.50 -19.86
CA ILE A 138 -17.20 -4.41 -19.48
C ILE A 138 -17.57 -4.53 -18.00
N ASP A 139 -17.96 -5.71 -17.54
CA ASP A 139 -18.40 -5.94 -16.15
C ASP A 139 -17.28 -5.69 -15.14
N GLN A 140 -16.07 -6.18 -15.40
CA GLN A 140 -14.93 -5.97 -14.51
C GLN A 140 -14.44 -4.52 -14.52
N THR A 141 -14.42 -3.88 -15.69
CA THR A 141 -14.05 -2.46 -15.83
C THR A 141 -15.06 -1.58 -15.09
N ASN A 142 -16.36 -1.90 -15.13
CA ASN A 142 -17.38 -1.20 -14.35
C ASN A 142 -17.18 -1.36 -12.83
N LYS A 143 -16.78 -2.55 -12.35
CA LYS A 143 -16.41 -2.74 -10.93
C LYS A 143 -15.17 -1.92 -10.55
N ALA A 144 -14.18 -1.81 -11.46
CA ALA A 144 -13.01 -0.97 -11.26
C ALA A 144 -13.40 0.53 -11.21
N LYS A 145 -14.27 1.00 -12.12
CA LYS A 145 -14.82 2.37 -12.09
C LYS A 145 -15.51 2.66 -10.77
N ALA A 146 -16.41 1.79 -10.32
CA ALA A 146 -17.10 1.95 -9.04
C ALA A 146 -16.12 2.06 -7.85
N SER A 147 -15.03 1.28 -7.88
CA SER A 147 -13.98 1.33 -6.87
C SER A 147 -13.24 2.67 -6.89
N TYR A 148 -12.84 3.17 -8.05
CA TYR A 148 -12.19 4.48 -8.18
C TYR A 148 -13.12 5.63 -7.77
N THR A 149 -14.39 5.63 -8.19
CA THR A 149 -15.38 6.64 -7.79
C THR A 149 -15.53 6.67 -6.26
N THR A 150 -15.62 5.50 -5.63
CA THR A 150 -15.73 5.40 -4.17
C THR A 150 -14.43 5.84 -3.49
N ALA A 151 -13.26 5.52 -4.07
CA ALA A 151 -11.97 5.97 -3.57
C ALA A 151 -11.86 7.50 -3.59
N MET A 152 -12.28 8.12 -4.70
CA MET A 152 -12.30 9.57 -4.89
C MET A 152 -13.15 10.24 -3.80
N ALA A 153 -14.37 9.74 -3.55
CA ALA A 153 -15.24 10.24 -2.49
C ALA A 153 -14.62 10.11 -1.08
N LYS A 154 -13.85 9.04 -0.83
CA LYS A 154 -13.13 8.83 0.44
C LYS A 154 -11.81 9.59 0.54
N SER A 155 -11.32 10.18 -0.55
CA SER A 155 -10.05 10.89 -0.65
C SER A 155 -10.16 12.42 -0.54
N SER A 156 -11.28 12.94 -0.02
CA SER A 156 -11.60 14.38 0.00
C SER A 156 -10.54 15.31 0.63
N THR A 157 -9.59 14.77 1.40
CA THR A 157 -8.48 15.53 2.00
C THR A 157 -7.11 15.13 1.49
N ASN A 158 -7.02 14.29 0.44
CA ASN A 158 -5.77 13.79 -0.11
C ASN A 158 -5.75 13.90 -1.64
N PRO A 159 -5.20 15.01 -2.18
CA PRO A 159 -5.14 15.25 -3.62
C PRO A 159 -4.39 14.16 -4.39
N VAL A 160 -3.36 13.53 -3.80
CA VAL A 160 -2.62 12.44 -4.44
C VAL A 160 -3.50 11.22 -4.69
N LEU A 161 -4.36 10.87 -3.74
CA LEU A 161 -5.30 9.76 -3.90
C LEU A 161 -6.47 10.11 -4.81
N ALA A 162 -6.96 11.35 -4.74
CA ALA A 162 -8.00 11.84 -5.64
C ALA A 162 -7.52 11.78 -7.10
N ALA A 163 -6.35 12.36 -7.39
CA ALA A 163 -5.73 12.33 -8.71
C ALA A 163 -5.51 10.89 -9.20
N ALA A 164 -4.98 10.00 -8.34
CA ALA A 164 -4.77 8.60 -8.70
C ALA A 164 -6.07 7.85 -9.03
N ALA A 165 -7.16 8.14 -8.31
CA ALA A 165 -8.47 7.56 -8.57
C ALA A 165 -9.08 8.10 -9.87
N GLU A 166 -9.00 9.42 -10.08
CA GLU A 166 -9.48 10.09 -11.29
C GLU A 166 -8.73 9.62 -12.54
N PHE A 167 -7.41 9.49 -12.46
CA PHE A 167 -6.60 8.89 -13.53
C PHE A 167 -7.01 7.43 -13.79
N GLY A 168 -7.29 6.68 -12.72
CA GLY A 168 -7.84 5.34 -12.80
C GLY A 168 -9.16 5.26 -13.57
N LEU A 169 -10.04 6.25 -13.41
CA LEU A 169 -11.29 6.36 -14.17
C LEU A 169 -11.03 6.61 -15.65
N GLY A 170 -10.11 7.51 -15.99
CA GLY A 170 -9.71 7.75 -17.38
C GLY A 170 -9.21 6.48 -18.07
N LEU A 171 -8.40 5.70 -17.36
CA LEU A 171 -7.91 4.44 -17.89
C LEU A 171 -9.02 3.38 -18.06
N CYS A 172 -10.04 3.37 -17.20
CA CYS A 172 -11.20 2.51 -17.41
C CYS A 172 -12.01 2.94 -18.65
N GLU A 173 -12.12 4.24 -18.93
CA GLU A 173 -12.78 4.70 -20.16
C GLU A 173 -11.99 4.28 -21.40
N GLU A 174 -10.65 4.32 -21.36
CA GLU A 174 -9.82 3.76 -22.45
C GLU A 174 -10.09 2.26 -22.66
N GLU A 175 -10.16 1.47 -21.57
CA GLU A 175 -10.43 0.03 -21.63
C GLU A 175 -11.82 -0.30 -22.21
N LEU A 176 -12.77 0.63 -22.10
CA LEU A 176 -14.10 0.53 -22.69
C LEU A 176 -14.17 1.08 -24.13
N GLY A 177 -13.08 1.66 -24.65
CA GLY A 177 -13.05 2.34 -25.95
C GLY A 177 -13.64 3.75 -25.96
N ASN A 178 -13.94 4.30 -24.77
CA ASN A 178 -14.51 5.64 -24.57
C ASN A 178 -13.40 6.70 -24.54
N PHE A 179 -12.64 6.82 -25.63
CA PHE A 179 -11.42 7.65 -25.67
C PHE A 179 -11.68 9.14 -25.43
N GLU A 180 -12.79 9.70 -25.90
CA GLU A 180 -13.13 11.10 -25.65
C GLU A 180 -13.41 11.37 -24.17
N GLN A 181 -14.11 10.46 -23.49
CA GLN A 181 -14.34 10.56 -22.04
C GLN A 181 -13.00 10.44 -21.28
N ALA A 182 -12.11 9.54 -21.70
CA ALA A 182 -10.77 9.42 -21.13
C ALA A 182 -9.96 10.73 -21.30
N ARG A 183 -9.98 11.34 -22.50
CA ARG A 183 -9.33 12.63 -22.78
C ARG A 183 -9.87 13.73 -21.88
N GLN A 184 -11.19 13.79 -21.70
CA GLN A 184 -11.82 14.78 -20.84
C GLN A 184 -11.34 14.62 -19.40
N ILE A 185 -11.32 13.40 -18.86
CA ILE A 185 -10.83 13.12 -17.51
C ILE A 185 -9.36 13.53 -17.35
N TYR A 186 -8.49 13.19 -18.30
CA TYR A 186 -7.08 13.59 -18.22
C TYR A 186 -6.88 15.10 -18.31
N ARG A 187 -7.65 15.81 -19.14
CA ARG A 187 -7.63 17.28 -19.18
C ARG A 187 -8.08 17.88 -17.85
N GLN A 188 -9.07 17.28 -17.17
CA GLN A 188 -9.51 17.71 -15.84
C GLN A 188 -8.39 17.55 -14.80
N ILE A 189 -7.69 16.42 -14.81
CA ILE A 189 -6.53 16.18 -13.92
C ILE A 189 -5.44 17.23 -14.14
N VAL A 190 -5.09 17.51 -15.41
CA VAL A 190 -4.04 18.48 -15.76
C VAL A 190 -4.44 19.91 -15.40
N ALA A 191 -5.71 20.27 -15.55
CA ALA A 191 -6.21 21.60 -15.25
C ALA A 191 -6.48 21.84 -13.76
N ASN A 192 -6.43 20.81 -12.91
CA ASN A 192 -6.75 20.93 -11.49
C ASN A 192 -5.55 21.47 -10.69
N PRO A 193 -5.63 22.69 -10.11
CA PRO A 193 -4.53 23.27 -9.35
C PRO A 193 -4.20 22.48 -8.07
N ASP A 194 -5.17 21.74 -7.50
CA ASP A 194 -4.93 20.91 -6.31
C ASP A 194 -3.99 19.73 -6.60
N TYR A 195 -3.76 19.42 -7.89
CA TYR A 195 -2.90 18.34 -8.33
C TYR A 195 -1.50 18.79 -8.76
N GLU A 196 -1.16 20.07 -8.60
CA GLU A 196 0.15 20.61 -8.99
C GLU A 196 1.30 19.82 -8.32
N GLY A 197 2.29 19.41 -9.13
CA GLY A 197 3.45 18.64 -8.67
C GLY A 197 3.19 17.16 -8.38
N ILE A 198 1.98 16.64 -8.60
CA ILE A 198 1.67 15.21 -8.44
C ILE A 198 2.05 14.44 -9.71
N VAL A 199 2.74 13.31 -9.55
CA VAL A 199 3.20 12.44 -10.66
C VAL A 199 2.06 12.06 -11.63
N THR A 200 0.84 11.90 -11.10
CA THR A 200 -0.35 11.59 -11.90
C THR A 200 -0.67 12.64 -12.97
N VAL A 201 -0.35 13.91 -12.74
CA VAL A 201 -0.52 14.97 -13.75
C VAL A 201 0.37 14.69 -14.95
N ALA A 202 1.66 14.41 -14.73
CA ALA A 202 2.58 14.05 -15.81
C ALA A 202 2.16 12.76 -16.54
N GLN A 203 1.55 11.80 -15.83
CA GLN A 203 0.98 10.60 -16.45
C GLN A 203 -0.23 10.93 -17.34
N ALA A 204 -1.12 11.82 -16.88
CA ALA A 204 -2.28 12.28 -17.65
C ALA A 204 -1.85 13.07 -18.90
N GLU A 205 -0.86 13.96 -18.79
CA GLU A 205 -0.26 14.66 -19.94
C GLU A 205 0.34 13.68 -20.95
N PHE A 206 1.10 12.69 -20.47
CA PHE A 206 1.69 11.67 -21.33
C PHE A 206 0.62 10.86 -22.08
N ARG A 207 -0.46 10.48 -21.40
CA ARG A 207 -1.61 9.81 -22.03
C ARG A 207 -2.26 10.69 -23.08
N LEU A 208 -2.53 11.96 -22.79
CA LEU A 208 -3.10 12.91 -23.75
C LEU A 208 -2.25 13.05 -25.02
N LYS A 209 -0.91 13.00 -24.88
CA LYS A 209 0.02 13.09 -26.00
C LYS A 209 0.05 11.83 -26.87
N THR A 210 -0.10 10.65 -26.26
CA THR A 210 0.12 9.35 -26.94
C THR A 210 -1.18 8.62 -27.30
N MET A 211 -2.35 9.08 -26.82
CA MET A 211 -3.61 8.37 -27.03
C MET A 211 -4.01 8.20 -28.50
N ALA A 212 -3.65 9.15 -29.35
CA ALA A 212 -3.90 9.05 -30.79
C ALA A 212 -3.17 7.85 -31.43
N ASP A 213 -2.03 7.43 -30.86
CA ASP A 213 -1.18 6.38 -31.43
C ASP A 213 -1.81 4.98 -31.27
N TYR A 214 -2.64 4.77 -30.25
CA TYR A 214 -3.23 3.47 -29.92
C TYR A 214 -4.76 3.42 -30.00
N GLU A 215 -5.43 4.52 -30.35
CA GLU A 215 -6.85 4.52 -30.72
C GLU A 215 -7.08 3.72 -32.02
N GLN A 216 -6.07 3.65 -32.88
CA GLN A 216 -6.16 2.95 -34.16
C GLN A 216 -5.89 1.45 -34.00
N LYS A 217 -6.66 0.63 -34.71
CA LYS A 217 -6.43 -0.81 -34.78
C LYS A 217 -5.10 -1.07 -35.49
N ILE A 218 -4.08 -1.46 -34.74
CA ILE A 218 -2.77 -1.83 -35.30
C ILE A 218 -2.96 -3.04 -36.22
N ALA A 219 -2.80 -2.82 -37.53
CA ALA A 219 -2.69 -3.89 -38.50
C ALA A 219 -1.21 -4.26 -38.60
N PHE A 220 -0.83 -5.42 -38.07
CA PHE A 220 0.49 -5.98 -38.34
C PHE A 220 0.50 -6.46 -39.78
N GLU A 221 1.38 -5.90 -40.61
CA GLU A 221 1.60 -6.42 -41.96
C GLU A 221 2.06 -7.87 -41.87
N PRO A 222 1.53 -8.78 -42.72
CA PRO A 222 2.01 -10.15 -42.76
C PRO A 222 3.51 -10.14 -43.09
N ASP A 223 4.26 -11.00 -42.42
CA ASP A 223 5.70 -11.14 -42.63
C ASP A 223 5.98 -11.29 -44.14
N PRO A 224 6.77 -10.40 -44.77
CA PRO A 224 7.07 -10.46 -46.19
C PRO A 224 7.84 -11.73 -46.58
N ASN A 225 8.39 -12.47 -45.61
CA ASN A 225 8.99 -13.77 -45.84
C ASN A 225 8.53 -14.77 -44.77
N PRO A 226 7.31 -15.34 -44.88
CA PRO A 226 6.87 -16.36 -43.94
C PRO A 226 7.86 -17.52 -44.03
N GLU A 227 8.61 -17.76 -42.96
CA GLU A 227 9.45 -18.97 -42.88
C GLU A 227 8.56 -20.17 -43.23
N PRO A 228 8.96 -21.02 -44.20
CA PRO A 228 8.16 -22.17 -44.55
C PRO A 228 7.91 -22.97 -43.29
N VAL A 229 6.62 -23.24 -43.02
CA VAL A 229 6.14 -23.98 -41.85
C VAL A 229 6.99 -25.23 -41.73
N ALA A 230 7.98 -25.18 -40.85
CA ALA A 230 8.91 -26.29 -40.67
C ALA A 230 8.06 -27.43 -40.14
N ALA A 231 7.86 -28.44 -40.99
CA ALA A 231 7.27 -29.70 -40.60
C ALA A 231 7.90 -30.16 -39.29
N SER A 232 7.07 -30.30 -38.27
CA SER A 232 7.31 -31.02 -37.02
C SER A 232 8.77 -31.06 -36.56
N LYS A 233 9.21 -30.04 -35.79
CA LYS A 233 10.41 -30.20 -34.97
C LYS A 233 10.23 -31.49 -34.14
N PRO A 234 11.22 -32.40 -34.12
CA PRO A 234 11.13 -33.61 -33.31
C PRO A 234 10.90 -33.21 -31.86
N SER A 235 9.86 -33.76 -31.24
CA SER A 235 9.64 -33.69 -29.81
C SER A 235 10.89 -34.21 -29.12
N ILE A 236 11.65 -33.32 -28.47
CA ILE A 236 12.66 -33.72 -27.51
C ILE A 236 11.88 -34.35 -26.36
N ASP A 237 11.88 -35.68 -26.32
CA ASP A 237 11.45 -36.45 -25.17
C ASP A 237 12.41 -36.15 -24.03
N THR A 238 12.15 -35.07 -23.29
CA THR A 238 12.81 -34.81 -22.00
C THR A 238 12.21 -35.78 -20.99
N LYS A 239 12.62 -37.04 -21.09
CA LYS A 239 12.69 -37.93 -19.94
C LYS A 239 13.46 -37.15 -18.85
N PRO A 240 12.94 -36.99 -17.63
CA PRO A 240 13.64 -36.22 -16.61
C PRO A 240 14.97 -36.92 -16.34
N ALA A 241 16.08 -36.27 -16.68
CA ALA A 241 17.32 -36.60 -16.03
C ALA A 241 17.08 -36.28 -14.55
N GLU A 242 17.27 -37.27 -13.67
CA GLU A 242 17.38 -37.06 -12.23
C GLU A 242 18.54 -36.09 -11.97
N LEU A 243 18.23 -34.79 -12.03
CA LEU A 243 19.08 -33.75 -11.51
C LEU A 243 19.10 -33.94 -10.00
N LYS A 244 20.17 -34.57 -9.51
CA LYS A 244 20.64 -34.35 -8.16
C LYS A 244 20.95 -32.86 -8.04
N LEU A 245 19.95 -32.09 -7.63
CA LEU A 245 20.08 -30.68 -7.30
C LEU A 245 21.14 -30.59 -6.19
N PRO A 246 22.21 -29.79 -6.35
CA PRO A 246 23.06 -29.47 -5.21
C PRO A 246 22.17 -28.81 -4.15
N ALA A 247 22.31 -29.22 -2.90
CA ALA A 247 21.46 -28.84 -1.76
C ALA A 247 21.51 -27.34 -1.38
N ASN A 248 21.97 -26.47 -2.28
CA ASN A 248 22.26 -25.06 -2.02
C ASN A 248 21.54 -24.12 -3.00
N ILE A 249 20.30 -24.45 -3.36
CA ILE A 249 19.40 -23.47 -3.96
C ILE A 249 18.85 -22.62 -2.82
N ILE A 250 19.27 -21.36 -2.80
CA ILE A 250 18.75 -20.33 -1.90
C ILE A 250 17.21 -20.31 -2.05
N PRO A 251 16.43 -20.63 -1.00
CA PRO A 251 14.98 -20.59 -1.07
C PRO A 251 14.49 -19.16 -1.29
N PRO A 252 13.24 -18.97 -1.78
CA PRO A 252 12.64 -17.64 -1.92
C PRO A 252 12.77 -16.86 -0.61
N PHE A 253 13.18 -15.59 -0.71
CA PHE A 253 13.43 -14.70 0.41
C PHE A 253 12.25 -14.72 1.41
N ASN A 254 12.49 -15.35 2.55
CA ASN A 254 11.57 -15.36 3.68
C ASN A 254 11.96 -14.22 4.63
N PHE A 255 11.21 -13.12 4.60
CA PHE A 255 11.45 -11.92 5.42
C PHE A 255 11.35 -12.15 6.93
N ASN A 256 10.92 -13.33 7.38
CA ASN A 256 10.88 -13.71 8.79
C ASN A 256 12.12 -14.49 9.26
N ARG A 257 13.13 -14.71 8.40
CA ARG A 257 14.39 -15.34 8.81
C ARG A 257 15.32 -14.26 9.38
N PRO A 258 15.86 -14.41 10.62
CA PRO A 258 16.88 -13.50 11.11
C PRO A 258 18.10 -13.52 10.18
N LEU A 259 18.66 -12.34 9.92
CA LEU A 259 19.83 -12.16 9.07
C LEU A 259 20.99 -13.05 9.54
N ASP A 260 21.33 -14.04 8.74
CA ASP A 260 22.48 -14.91 8.97
C ASP A 260 23.71 -14.29 8.29
N LEU A 261 24.53 -13.60 9.09
CA LEU A 261 25.73 -12.88 8.65
C LEU A 261 26.95 -13.80 8.47
N SER A 262 26.83 -15.10 8.74
CA SER A 262 27.92 -16.07 8.57
C SER A 262 28.38 -16.21 7.11
N MET A 263 27.53 -15.83 6.15
CA MET A 263 27.81 -15.90 4.72
C MET A 263 28.82 -14.85 4.21
N PHE A 264 29.26 -13.91 5.06
CA PHE A 264 30.22 -12.86 4.69
C PHE A 264 31.64 -13.11 5.23
N ALA A 265 31.91 -14.25 5.85
CA ALA A 265 33.19 -14.50 6.54
C ALA A 265 34.33 -15.08 5.67
N GLU A 266 34.07 -15.51 4.43
CA GLU A 266 35.10 -16.14 3.57
C GLU A 266 35.49 -15.23 2.40
N ALA A 267 36.19 -14.14 2.72
CA ALA A 267 36.94 -13.38 1.72
C ALA A 267 38.07 -12.61 2.41
N ASN A 268 39.03 -13.32 3.01
CA ASN A 268 40.37 -12.80 3.27
C ASN A 268 41.32 -13.96 3.61
N GLU A 269 41.83 -14.63 2.58
CA GLU A 269 43.19 -15.17 2.64
C GLU A 269 44.05 -14.39 1.63
N PRO A 270 45.15 -13.74 2.07
CA PRO A 270 46.09 -13.12 1.15
C PRO A 270 47.01 -14.19 0.58
N GLY A 271 47.09 -14.25 -0.75
CA GLY A 271 48.08 -15.06 -1.46
C GLY A 271 49.50 -14.60 -1.09
N GLY A 272 50.25 -15.50 -0.45
CA GLY A 272 51.69 -15.40 -0.24
C GLY A 272 52.41 -16.34 -1.20
N SER A 273 53.11 -15.73 -2.16
CA SER A 273 54.18 -16.32 -2.96
C SER A 273 55.32 -16.83 -2.09
N GLU A 274 55.95 -17.95 -2.46
CA GLU A 274 57.39 -18.15 -2.30
C GLU A 274 57.91 -19.30 -3.20
N GLU A 275 58.94 -18.93 -3.97
CA GLU A 275 60.00 -19.67 -4.71
C GLU A 275 59.66 -20.78 -5.72
#